data_AF-A0AAJ1MC48-F1
#
_entry.id   AF-A0AAJ1MC48-F1
#
_cell.length_a   1.000
_cell.length_b   1.000
_cell.length_c   1.000
_cell.angle_alpha   90.00
_cell.angle_beta   90.00
_cell.angle_gamma   90.00
#
_symmetry.space_group_name_H-M   'P 1'
#
loop_
_entity.id
_entity.type
_entity.pdbx_description
1 polymer ?
#
loop_
_entity_poly.entity_id
_entity_poly.type
_entity_poly.pdbx_seq_one_letter_code
_entity_poly.pdbx_strand_id
1 'polypeptide(L)'
;MNERLVRLINPATHRYLTIDDRILRTVDQKQALVVSKEVGQHLLKKVNRIAEAMAQANGTNFIQYQLERVELADIELGSDDLDALIETAQLLGCSYQHAANLIKRQKIKYADHLVLQQYYGLSIPHKIK
;
A
#
# COMPACT_ATOMS: atom_id res chain seq x y z
N MET A 1 13.94 -11.33 11.88
CA MET A 1 13.97 -10.96 10.45
C MET A 1 13.49 -9.54 10.31
N ASN A 2 14.26 -8.63 9.69
CA ASN A 2 13.79 -7.27 9.40
C ASN A 2 12.72 -7.35 8.31
N GLU A 3 11.47 -7.10 8.70
CA GLU A 3 10.33 -7.02 7.78
C GLU A 3 10.57 -5.85 6.82
N ARG A 4 10.77 -6.15 5.53
CA ARG A 4 11.01 -5.14 4.51
C ARG A 4 9.66 -4.68 3.97
N LEU A 5 9.29 -3.45 4.30
CA LEU A 5 8.04 -2.83 3.85
C LEU A 5 8.29 -2.02 2.59
N VAL A 6 7.29 -2.03 1.70
CA VAL A 6 7.36 -1.34 0.42
C VAL A 6 6.03 -0.70 0.06
N ARG A 7 6.10 0.31 -0.79
CA ARG A 7 4.97 0.88 -1.52
C ARG A 7 5.31 1.04 -2.99
N LEU A 8 4.29 1.13 -3.84
CA LEU A 8 4.49 1.31 -5.28
C LEU A 8 4.43 2.79 -5.63
N ILE A 9 5.42 3.25 -6.40
CA ILE A 9 5.53 4.63 -6.90
C ILE A 9 5.56 4.64 -8.43
N ASN A 10 4.87 5.62 -9.02
CA ASN A 10 5.07 6.00 -10.41
C ASN A 10 6.17 7.06 -10.47
N PRO A 11 7.36 6.76 -11.04
CA PRO A 11 8.50 7.67 -10.99
C PRO A 11 8.31 8.95 -11.81
N ALA A 12 7.40 8.97 -12.79
CA ALA A 12 7.18 10.16 -13.60
C ALA A 12 6.22 11.16 -12.97
N THR A 13 5.29 10.69 -12.14
CA THR A 13 4.29 11.55 -11.48
C THR A 13 4.56 11.74 -10.00
N HIS A 14 5.49 10.98 -9.41
CA HIS A 14 5.72 10.88 -7.97
C HIS A 14 4.44 10.56 -7.18
N ARG A 15 3.48 9.87 -7.81
CA ARG A 15 2.25 9.39 -7.18
C ARG A 15 2.40 7.94 -6.77
N TYR A 16 1.75 7.59 -5.67
CA TYR A 16 1.77 6.26 -5.09
C TYR A 16 0.47 5.52 -5.38
N LEU A 17 0.46 4.21 -5.13
CA LEU A 17 -0.76 3.42 -5.29
C LEU A 17 -1.43 3.09 -3.97
N THR A 18 -2.76 3.10 -4.00
CA THR A 18 -3.61 2.44 -3.02
C THR A 18 -4.64 1.56 -3.72
N ILE A 19 -5.33 0.72 -2.96
CA ILE A 19 -6.41 -0.13 -3.44
C ILE A 19 -7.68 0.20 -2.66
N ASP A 20 -8.74 0.51 -3.39
CA ASP A 20 -10.08 0.76 -2.86
C ASP A 20 -11.07 -0.08 -3.65
N ASP A 21 -11.74 -1.04 -2.99
CA ASP A 21 -12.67 -2.00 -3.60
C ASP A 21 -12.17 -2.62 -4.92
N ARG A 22 -10.97 -3.22 -4.91
CA ARG A 22 -10.29 -3.83 -6.08
C ARG A 22 -9.87 -2.83 -7.17
N ILE A 23 -10.05 -1.52 -6.95
CA ILE A 23 -9.66 -0.46 -7.86
C ILE A 23 -8.31 0.11 -7.42
N LEU A 24 -7.33 0.07 -8.31
CA LEU A 24 -6.04 0.73 -8.14
C LEU A 24 -6.20 2.24 -8.34
N ARG A 25 -5.84 3.02 -7.30
CA ARG A 25 -5.92 4.48 -7.32
C ARG A 25 -4.55 5.11 -7.09
N THR A 26 -4.32 6.26 -7.71
CA THR A 26 -3.12 7.07 -7.49
C THR A 26 -3.34 8.08 -6.37
N VAL A 27 -2.48 8.06 -5.36
CA VAL A 27 -2.60 8.86 -4.14
C VAL A 27 -1.26 9.50 -3.77
N ASP A 28 -1.31 10.40 -2.79
CA ASP A 28 -0.12 10.97 -2.19
C ASP A 28 0.57 9.98 -1.24
N GLN A 29 1.83 10.27 -0.92
CA GLN A 29 2.72 9.41 -0.15
C GLN A 29 2.13 8.89 1.17
N LYS A 30 1.38 9.74 1.88
CA LYS A 30 0.76 9.43 3.18
C LYS A 30 -0.40 8.44 3.10
N GLN A 31 -1.04 8.36 1.94
CA GLN A 31 -2.19 7.48 1.69
C GLN A 31 -1.79 6.20 0.94
N ALA A 32 -0.50 6.07 0.62
CA ALA A 32 0.04 4.94 -0.12
C ALA A 32 -0.21 3.64 0.64
N LEU A 33 -0.61 2.61 -0.09
CA LEU A 33 -0.67 1.26 0.42
C LEU A 33 0.74 0.75 0.69
N VAL A 34 1.01 0.42 1.96
CA VAL A 34 2.27 -0.18 2.41
C VAL A 34 2.03 -1.66 2.69
N VAL A 35 2.86 -2.51 2.10
CA VAL A 35 2.78 -3.97 2.18
C VAL A 35 4.15 -4.58 2.44
N SER A 36 4.18 -5.87 2.79
CA SER A 36 5.43 -6.62 2.81
C SER A 36 6.05 -6.68 1.42
N LYS A 37 7.39 -6.81 1.37
CA LYS A 37 8.15 -6.87 0.12
C LYS A 37 7.64 -7.96 -0.83
N GLU A 38 7.29 -9.12 -0.31
CA GLU A 38 6.81 -10.25 -1.11
C GLU A 38 5.49 -9.88 -1.81
N VAL A 39 4.50 -9.41 -1.05
CA VAL A 39 3.22 -8.95 -1.60
C VAL A 39 3.43 -7.79 -2.57
N GLY A 40 4.30 -6.83 -2.23
CA GLY A 40 4.64 -5.71 -3.10
C GLY A 40 5.24 -6.15 -4.44
N GLN A 41 6.09 -7.19 -4.46
CA GLN A 41 6.64 -7.75 -5.71
C GLN A 41 5.56 -8.42 -6.57
N HIS A 42 4.62 -9.13 -5.95
CA HIS A 42 3.47 -9.69 -6.67
C HIS A 42 2.59 -8.59 -7.25
N LEU A 43 2.25 -7.59 -6.44
CA LEU A 43 1.43 -6.45 -6.84
C LEU A 43 2.09 -5.66 -7.98
N LEU A 44 3.41 -5.43 -7.91
CA LEU A 44 4.18 -4.73 -8.95
C LEU A 44 4.01 -5.36 -10.33
N LYS A 45 4.11 -6.69 -10.41
CA LYS A 45 3.95 -7.42 -11.69
C LYS A 45 2.55 -7.20 -12.27
N LYS A 46 1.51 -7.28 -11.42
CA LYS A 46 0.12 -7.09 -11.83
C LYS A 46 -0.14 -5.64 -12.26
N VAL A 47 0.27 -4.67 -11.45
CA VAL A 47 0.10 -3.24 -11.72
C VAL A 47 0.77 -2.85 -13.04
N ASN A 48 2.01 -3.27 -13.27
CA ASN A 48 2.72 -2.95 -14.51
C ASN A 48 2.07 -3.57 -15.74
N ARG A 49 1.54 -4.80 -15.65
CA ARG A 49 0.76 -5.41 -16.75
C ARG A 49 -0.50 -4.61 -17.07
N ILE A 50 -1.23 -4.15 -16.05
CA ILE A 50 -2.44 -3.34 -16.27
C ILE A 50 -2.06 -1.97 -16.87
N ALA A 51 -1.03 -1.32 -16.32
CA ALA A 51 -0.56 -0.03 -16.79
C ALA A 51 -0.02 -0.08 -18.22
N GLU A 52 0.68 -1.15 -18.61
CA GLU A 52 1.14 -1.39 -19.99
C GLU A 52 -0.04 -1.57 -20.95
N ALA A 53 -1.01 -2.43 -20.59
CA ALA A 53 -2.22 -2.62 -21.41
C ALA A 53 -3.00 -1.31 -21.59
N MET A 54 -3.11 -0.49 -20.55
CA MET A 54 -3.72 0.83 -20.64
C MET A 54 -2.93 1.81 -21.51
N ALA A 55 -1.60 1.79 -21.40
CA ALA A 55 -0.75 2.66 -22.20
C ALA A 55 -0.88 2.33 -23.69
N GLN A 56 -0.94 1.04 -24.04
CA GLN A 56 -1.20 0.56 -25.39
C GLN A 56 -2.58 0.96 -25.89
N ALA A 57 -3.63 0.76 -25.08
CA ALA A 57 -5.01 1.13 -25.43
C ALA A 57 -5.19 2.65 -25.68
N ASN A 58 -4.45 3.47 -24.93
CA ASN A 58 -4.51 4.93 -25.05
C ASN A 58 -3.48 5.52 -26.04
N GLY A 59 -2.61 4.71 -26.63
CA GLY A 59 -1.52 5.19 -27.50
C GLY A 59 -0.49 6.06 -26.78
N THR A 60 -0.27 5.84 -25.48
CA THR A 60 0.65 6.61 -24.64
C THR A 60 1.89 5.80 -24.27
N ASN A 61 2.97 6.47 -23.89
CA ASN A 61 4.18 5.80 -23.39
C ASN A 61 3.90 5.10 -22.05
N PHE A 62 4.28 3.82 -21.98
CA PHE A 62 4.24 3.07 -20.73
C PHE A 62 5.37 3.51 -19.79
N ILE A 63 5.01 3.78 -18.53
CA ILE A 63 5.95 4.10 -17.46
C ILE A 63 5.81 3.05 -16.38
N GLN A 64 6.91 2.35 -16.11
CA GLN A 64 6.94 1.26 -15.15
C GLN A 64 6.89 1.81 -13.71
N TYR A 65 5.96 1.30 -12.91
CA TYR A 65 5.95 1.50 -11.47
C TYR A 65 7.18 0.83 -10.83
N GLN A 66 7.61 1.37 -9.69
CA GLN A 66 8.76 0.88 -8.94
C GLN A 66 8.39 0.62 -7.47
N LEU A 67 9.18 -0.20 -6.79
CA LEU A 67 9.06 -0.40 -5.35
C LEU A 67 9.93 0.61 -4.61
N GLU A 68 9.32 1.36 -3.71
CA GLU A 68 10.01 2.24 -2.78
C GLU A 68 10.00 1.59 -1.39
N ARG A 69 11.14 1.60 -0.69
CA ARG A 69 11.27 1.08 0.67
C ARG A 69 10.62 2.03 1.67
N VAL A 70 9.96 1.48 2.69
CA VAL A 70 9.35 2.22 3.79
C VAL A 70 9.86 1.67 5.12
N GLU A 71 10.22 2.54 6.06
CA GLU A 71 10.51 2.14 7.43
C GLU A 71 9.23 2.17 8.27
N LEU A 72 9.09 1.23 9.21
CA LEU A 72 7.92 1.18 10.10
C LEU A 72 7.75 2.48 10.91
N ALA A 73 8.86 3.18 11.19
CA ALA A 73 8.86 4.46 11.87
C ALA A 73 8.13 5.55 11.07
N ASP A 74 8.23 5.51 9.74
CA ASP A 74 7.71 6.54 8.82
C ASP A 74 6.20 6.39 8.53
N ILE A 75 5.60 5.28 8.96
CA ILE A 75 4.17 5.04 8.79
C ILE A 75 3.43 5.81 9.89
N GLU A 76 2.68 6.84 9.51
CA GLU A 76 1.84 7.60 10.44
C GLU A 76 0.59 6.77 10.81
N LEU A 77 0.21 6.77 12.09
CA LEU A 77 -1.11 6.33 12.51
C LEU A 77 -2.10 7.48 12.30
N GLY A 78 -3.32 7.15 11.85
CA GLY A 78 -4.39 8.11 11.67
C GLY A 78 -5.04 8.51 12.99
N SER A 79 -5.90 9.52 12.97
CA SER A 79 -6.74 9.88 14.14
C SER A 79 -7.60 8.70 14.59
N ASP A 80 -8.06 7.88 13.64
CA ASP A 80 -8.93 6.72 13.89
C ASP A 80 -8.22 5.58 14.64
N ASP A 81 -6.89 5.66 14.77
CA ASP A 81 -6.08 4.68 15.52
C ASP A 81 -5.87 5.08 16.98
N LEU A 82 -6.35 6.26 17.42
CA LEU A 82 -6.08 6.78 18.77
C LEU A 82 -6.67 5.88 19.85
N ASP A 83 -7.93 5.47 19.68
CA ASP A 83 -8.61 4.59 20.64
C ASP A 83 -7.92 3.23 20.70
N ALA A 84 -7.62 2.64 19.53
CA ALA A 84 -6.89 1.37 19.44
C ALA A 84 -5.50 1.45 20.08
N LEU A 85 -4.82 2.61 19.96
CA LEU A 85 -3.52 2.86 20.58
C LEU A 85 -3.61 2.87 22.10
N ILE A 86 -4.59 3.59 22.65
CA ILE A 86 -4.82 3.67 24.11
C ILE A 86 -5.18 2.29 24.66
N GLU A 87 -6.15 1.62 24.03
CA GLU A 87 -6.58 0.27 24.44
C GLU A 87 -5.42 -0.73 24.39
N THR A 88 -4.65 -0.76 23.30
CA THR A 88 -3.52 -1.69 23.16
C THR A 88 -2.45 -1.44 24.21
N ALA A 89 -2.14 -0.17 24.50
CA ALA A 89 -1.15 0.18 25.53
C ALA A 89 -1.60 -0.26 26.92
N GLN A 90 -2.89 -0.06 27.26
CA GLN A 90 -3.46 -0.44 28.55
C GLN A 90 -3.57 -1.96 28.71
N LEU A 91 -4.13 -2.66 27.71
CA LEU A 91 -4.33 -4.11 27.75
C LEU A 91 -3.02 -4.89 27.88
N LEU A 92 -1.95 -4.41 27.23
CA LEU A 92 -0.65 -5.07 27.24
C LEU A 92 0.30 -4.50 28.30
N GLY A 93 -0.08 -3.44 29.01
CA GLY A 93 0.78 -2.74 29.97
C GLY A 93 2.09 -2.25 29.36
N CYS A 94 2.06 -1.73 28.13
CA CYS A 94 3.25 -1.36 27.36
C CYS A 94 3.31 0.14 27.01
N SER A 95 4.44 0.60 26.49
CA SER A 95 4.57 2.00 26.04
C SER A 95 3.73 2.28 24.79
N TYR A 96 3.28 3.52 24.63
CA TYR A 96 2.57 3.95 23.41
C TYR A 96 3.39 3.72 22.14
N GLN A 97 4.71 3.84 22.19
CA GLN A 97 5.57 3.53 21.04
C GLN A 97 5.51 2.04 20.67
N HIS A 98 5.47 1.15 21.67
CA HIS A 98 5.33 -0.28 21.43
C HIS A 98 3.95 -0.63 20.87
N ALA A 99 2.89 -0.10 21.48
CA ALA A 99 1.51 -0.26 21.01
C ALA A 99 1.35 0.25 19.56
N ALA A 100 1.91 1.43 19.24
CA ALA A 100 1.87 1.98 17.89
C ALA A 100 2.55 1.05 16.86
N ASN A 101 3.72 0.50 17.20
CA ASN A 101 4.41 -0.44 16.32
C ASN A 101 3.61 -1.73 16.10
N LEU A 102 2.89 -2.22 17.11
CA LEU A 102 2.01 -3.39 16.98
C LEU A 102 0.84 -3.10 16.03
N ILE A 103 0.16 -1.96 16.20
CA ILE A 103 -0.96 -1.54 15.35
C ILE A 103 -0.51 -1.39 13.90
N LYS A 104 0.62 -0.70 13.65
CA LYS A 104 1.19 -0.56 12.30
C LYS A 104 1.41 -1.93 11.64
N ARG A 105 1.99 -2.88 12.38
CA ARG A 105 2.21 -4.25 11.87
C ARG A 105 0.91 -5.00 11.60
N GLN A 106 -0.10 -4.84 12.44
CA GLN A 106 -1.43 -5.42 12.20
C GLN A 106 -2.06 -4.85 10.92
N LYS A 107 -1.96 -3.54 10.72
CA LYS A 107 -2.41 -2.88 9.48
C LYS A 107 -1.69 -3.39 8.24
N ILE A 108 -0.37 -3.59 8.31
CA ILE A 108 0.41 -4.16 7.20
C ILE A 108 -0.04 -5.60 6.90
N LYS A 109 -0.21 -6.45 7.92
CA LYS A 109 -0.72 -7.81 7.72
C LYS A 109 -2.11 -7.83 7.10
N TYR A 110 -2.98 -6.92 7.52
CA TYR A 110 -4.30 -6.75 6.94
C TYR A 110 -4.22 -6.31 5.48
N ALA A 111 -3.37 -5.32 5.17
CA ALA A 111 -3.11 -4.85 3.81
C ALA A 111 -2.59 -5.97 2.91
N ASP A 112 -1.63 -6.77 3.38
CA ASP A 112 -1.10 -7.93 2.66
C ASP A 112 -2.21 -8.92 2.30
N HIS A 113 -3.04 -9.28 3.29
CA HIS A 113 -4.16 -10.19 3.09
C HIS A 113 -5.18 -9.63 2.08
N LEU A 114 -5.51 -8.35 2.20
CA LEU A 114 -6.44 -7.66 1.30
C LEU A 114 -5.92 -7.65 -0.14
N VAL A 115 -4.63 -7.35 -0.35
CA VAL A 115 -4.02 -7.39 -1.69
C VAL A 115 -4.12 -8.77 -2.30
N LEU A 116 -3.76 -9.81 -1.53
CA LEU A 116 -3.78 -11.19 -2.02
C LEU A 116 -5.20 -11.64 -2.36
N GLN A 117 -6.20 -11.28 -1.55
CA GLN A 117 -7.61 -11.57 -1.83
C GLN A 117 -8.11 -10.86 -3.09
N GLN A 118 -7.71 -9.60 -3.29
CA GLN A 118 -8.20 -8.78 -4.40
C GLN A 118 -7.40 -8.98 -5.69
N TYR A 119 -6.23 -9.64 -5.63
CA TYR A 119 -5.23 -9.73 -6.68
C TYR A 119 -5.79 -10.05 -8.08
N TYR A 120 -6.67 -11.05 -8.17
CA TYR A 120 -7.24 -11.48 -9.45
C TYR A 120 -8.28 -10.50 -10.01
N GLY A 121 -8.95 -9.73 -9.16
CA GLY A 121 -9.97 -8.74 -9.52
C GLY A 121 -9.43 -7.31 -9.69
N LEU A 122 -8.12 -7.08 -9.50
CA LEU A 122 -7.54 -5.74 -9.59
C LEU A 122 -7.69 -5.13 -10.98
N SER A 123 -8.21 -3.90 -11.02
CA SER A 123 -8.34 -3.08 -12.21
C SER A 123 -7.95 -1.63 -11.92
N ILE A 124 -7.54 -0.88 -12.96
CA ILE A 124 -7.39 0.58 -12.89
C ILE A 124 -8.70 1.16 -13.46
N PRO A 125 -9.28 2.20 -12.85
CA PRO A 125 -10.57 2.73 -13.31
C PRO A 125 -10.43 3.24 -14.75
N HIS A 126 -11.23 2.67 -15.65
CA HIS A 126 -11.35 3.19 -17.01
C HIS A 126 -12.05 4.55 -16.96
N LYS A 127 -11.31 5.64 -17.20
CA LYS A 127 -11.95 6.86 -17.67
C LYS A 127 -12.31 6.63 -19.13
N ILE A 128 -13.56 6.25 -19.37
CA ILE A 128 -14.19 6.43 -20.69
C ILE A 128 -14.30 7.95 -20.85
N LYS A 129 -13.49 8.52 -21.76
CA LYS A 129 -13.70 9.88 -22.25
C LYS A 129 -14.77 9.85 -23.34
#